data_AF-A0A222NZ40-F1
#
_entry.id   AF-A0A222NZ40-F1
#
_cell.length_a   1.000
_cell.length_b   1.000
_cell.length_c   1.000
_cell.angle_alpha   90.00
_cell.angle_beta   90.00
_cell.angle_gamma   90.00
#
_symmetry.space_group_name_H-M   'P 1'
#
loop_
_entity.id
_entity.type
_entity.pdbx_description
1 polymer ?
#
loop_
_entity_poly.entity_id
_entity_poly.type
_entity_poly.pdbx_seq_one_letter_code
_entity_poly.pdbx_strand_id
1 'polypeptide(L)'
;MKGRFFKAAKQQLSFEDYLQETLILARRIVEISPGRQRFTGAQFELALVSFGDLKALKKEMDPTINVQFPPLKCDWLAGFDWLDLAVSYCDKDAIAYFQEKLDNNTFYSVYNQYKTQVRPDCALRHHESTVQDSKYNG
;
A
#
# COMPACT_ATOMS: atom_id res chain seq x y z
N MET A 1 -31.79 -28.62 -4.36
CA MET A 1 -31.01 -28.05 -5.49
C MET A 1 -29.66 -27.60 -4.97
N LYS A 2 -28.56 -28.30 -5.33
CA LYS A 2 -27.19 -27.90 -4.96
C LYS A 2 -26.68 -26.93 -6.02
N GLY A 3 -26.72 -25.64 -5.73
CA GLY A 3 -26.17 -24.60 -6.60
C GLY A 3 -24.65 -24.78 -6.72
N ARG A 4 -24.18 -25.18 -7.90
CA ARG A 4 -22.76 -25.09 -8.26
C ARG A 4 -22.43 -23.61 -8.42
N PHE A 5 -21.76 -23.03 -7.42
CA PHE A 5 -21.09 -21.75 -7.56
C PHE A 5 -19.90 -21.95 -8.51
N PHE A 6 -20.09 -21.68 -9.80
CA PHE A 6 -18.99 -21.54 -10.74
C PHE A 6 -18.21 -20.28 -10.33
N LYS A 7 -17.05 -20.45 -9.69
CA LYS A 7 -16.08 -19.36 -9.57
C LYS A 7 -15.58 -19.06 -10.99
N ALA A 8 -15.77 -17.83 -11.46
CA ALA A 8 -15.18 -17.40 -12.73
C ALA A 8 -13.67 -17.69 -12.72
N ALA A 9 -13.14 -18.16 -13.84
CA ALA A 9 -11.72 -18.41 -13.97
C ALA A 9 -10.97 -17.09 -13.71
N LYS A 10 -10.00 -17.13 -12.80
CA LYS A 10 -9.18 -15.94 -12.52
C LYS A 10 -8.42 -15.53 -13.77
N GLN A 11 -8.42 -14.25 -14.09
CA GLN A 11 -7.60 -13.71 -15.17
C GLN A 11 -6.13 -13.88 -14.78
N GLN A 12 -5.34 -14.51 -15.65
CA GLN A 12 -3.89 -14.58 -15.50
C GLN A 12 -3.29 -13.30 -16.09
N LEU A 13 -2.46 -12.62 -15.31
CA LEU A 13 -1.80 -11.38 -15.70
C LEU A 13 -0.31 -11.50 -15.41
N SER A 14 0.54 -11.00 -16.32
CA SER A 14 1.98 -10.92 -16.06
C SER A 14 2.27 -9.88 -14.97
N PHE A 15 3.42 -9.99 -14.31
CA PHE A 15 3.80 -8.98 -13.32
C PHE A 15 4.04 -7.62 -13.97
N GLU A 16 4.62 -7.59 -15.17
CA GLU A 16 4.85 -6.37 -15.94
C GLU A 16 3.54 -5.67 -16.31
N ASP A 17 2.55 -6.41 -16.81
CA ASP A 17 1.23 -5.84 -17.16
C ASP A 17 0.53 -5.32 -15.91
N TYR A 18 0.54 -6.11 -14.82
CA TYR A 18 0.00 -5.69 -13.52
C TYR A 18 0.65 -4.39 -13.05
N LEU A 19 1.99 -4.34 -13.02
CA LEU A 19 2.72 -3.17 -12.54
C LEU A 19 2.45 -1.94 -13.41
N GLN A 20 2.37 -2.11 -14.74
CA GLN A 20 2.05 -1.03 -15.66
C GLN A 20 0.63 -0.49 -15.44
N GLU A 21 -0.36 -1.38 -15.29
CA GLU A 21 -1.73 -0.99 -14.98
C GLU A 21 -1.83 -0.24 -13.64
N THR A 22 -1.21 -0.78 -12.59
CA THR A 22 -1.17 -0.13 -11.26
C THR A 22 -0.48 1.23 -11.33
N LEU A 23 0.63 1.37 -12.08
CA LEU A 23 1.30 2.66 -12.31
C LEU A 23 0.39 3.67 -13.02
N ILE A 24 -0.36 3.24 -14.03
CA ILE A 24 -1.31 4.11 -14.74
C ILE A 24 -2.40 4.56 -13.77
N LEU A 25 -2.94 3.66 -12.95
CA LEU A 25 -3.98 3.98 -11.96
C LEU A 25 -3.49 4.89 -10.84
N ALA A 26 -2.27 4.66 -10.33
CA ALA A 26 -1.69 5.47 -9.26
C ALA A 26 -1.34 6.90 -9.70
N ARG A 27 -1.00 7.10 -10.98
CA ARG A 27 -0.71 8.42 -11.55
C ARG A 27 -1.95 9.19 -11.96
N ARG A 28 -3.07 8.51 -12.20
CA ARG A 28 -4.32 9.16 -12.55
C ARG A 28 -4.94 9.78 -11.30
N ILE A 29 -4.65 11.05 -11.09
CA ILE A 29 -5.45 11.92 -10.23
C ILE A 29 -6.77 12.15 -10.94
N VAL A 30 -7.76 11.28 -10.70
CA VAL A 30 -9.09 11.45 -11.29
C VAL A 30 -9.86 12.42 -10.39
N GLU A 31 -10.05 13.65 -10.84
CA GLU A 31 -10.96 14.58 -10.17
C GLU A 31 -12.41 14.07 -10.33
N ILE A 32 -13.04 13.64 -9.24
CA ILE A 32 -14.44 13.18 -9.22
C ILE A 32 -15.38 14.39 -9.15
N SER A 33 -14.94 15.44 -8.46
CA SER A 33 -15.61 16.75 -8.37
C SER A 33 -14.58 17.83 -8.10
N PRO A 34 -14.87 19.13 -8.31
CA PRO A 34 -13.92 20.22 -8.04
C PRO A 34 -13.25 20.06 -6.67
N GLY A 35 -11.94 19.82 -6.65
CA GLY A 35 -11.15 19.62 -5.43
C GLY A 35 -11.25 18.25 -4.74
N ARG A 36 -11.96 17.25 -5.30
CA ARG A 36 -11.98 15.86 -4.81
C ARG A 36 -11.39 14.90 -5.83
N GLN A 37 -10.32 14.23 -5.43
CA GLN A 37 -9.61 13.25 -6.23
C GLN A 37 -10.05 11.83 -5.85
N ARG A 38 -10.15 10.92 -6.83
CA ARG A 38 -10.42 9.50 -6.61
C ARG A 38 -9.15 8.82 -6.16
N PHE A 39 -9.18 8.33 -4.93
CA PHE A 39 -8.23 7.37 -4.43
C PHE A 39 -8.53 5.99 -5.05
N THR A 40 -7.52 5.31 -5.59
CA THR A 40 -7.69 4.05 -6.34
C THR A 40 -7.02 2.85 -5.67
N GLY A 41 -6.45 2.97 -4.47
CA GLY A 41 -5.67 1.89 -3.81
C GLY A 41 -4.30 1.64 -4.46
N ALA A 42 -4.15 2.01 -5.73
CA ALA A 42 -2.97 1.74 -6.55
C ALA A 42 -1.67 2.33 -5.99
N GLN A 43 -1.70 3.49 -5.33
CA GLN A 43 -0.50 4.03 -4.67
C GLN A 43 -0.02 3.10 -3.56
N PHE A 44 -0.94 2.54 -2.78
CA PHE A 44 -0.59 1.59 -1.73
C PHE A 44 -0.10 0.27 -2.31
N GLU A 45 -0.72 -0.25 -3.37
CA GLU A 45 -0.22 -1.43 -4.09
C GLU A 45 1.23 -1.23 -4.59
N LEU A 46 1.57 -0.06 -5.15
CA LEU A 46 2.95 0.24 -5.55
C LEU A 46 3.92 0.33 -4.38
N ALA A 47 3.47 0.84 -3.23
CA ALA A 47 4.28 0.83 -2.01
C ALA A 47 4.61 -0.62 -1.60
N LEU A 48 3.61 -1.50 -1.62
CA LEU A 48 3.78 -2.92 -1.26
C LEU A 48 4.68 -3.68 -2.24
N VAL A 49 4.56 -3.40 -3.55
CA VAL A 49 5.50 -3.91 -4.57
C VAL A 49 6.92 -3.46 -4.26
N SER A 50 7.10 -2.17 -3.95
CA SER A 50 8.41 -1.58 -3.67
C SER A 50 9.03 -2.14 -2.38
N PHE A 51 8.23 -2.37 -1.33
CA PHE A 51 8.69 -3.05 -0.12
C PHE A 51 8.95 -4.54 -0.31
N GLY A 52 8.50 -5.13 -1.42
CA GLY A 52 8.52 -6.58 -1.65
C GLY A 52 7.55 -7.35 -0.73
N ASP A 53 6.54 -6.68 -0.15
CA ASP A 53 5.58 -7.31 0.77
C ASP A 53 4.45 -8.00 -0.02
N LEU A 54 4.80 -9.11 -0.68
CA LEU A 54 3.87 -9.89 -1.48
C LEU A 54 2.66 -10.43 -0.69
N LYS A 55 2.80 -10.56 0.64
CA LYS A 55 1.71 -11.05 1.50
C LYS A 55 0.64 -9.98 1.65
N ALA A 56 1.02 -8.74 1.93
CA ALA A 56 0.09 -7.63 1.98
C ALA A 56 -0.46 -7.32 0.57
N LEU A 57 0.40 -7.33 -0.45
CA LEU A 57 0.00 -7.04 -1.84
C LEU A 57 -1.12 -7.95 -2.32
N LYS A 58 -1.00 -9.27 -2.10
CA LYS A 58 -2.04 -10.25 -2.50
C LYS A 58 -3.38 -10.09 -1.78
N LYS A 59 -3.43 -9.39 -0.65
CA LYS A 59 -4.69 -9.06 0.02
C LYS A 59 -5.36 -7.83 -0.59
N GLU A 60 -4.55 -6.88 -1.05
CA GLU A 60 -5.01 -5.64 -1.67
C GLU A 60 -5.47 -5.86 -3.12
N MET A 61 -4.74 -6.70 -3.85
CA MET A 61 -5.05 -7.02 -5.24
C MET A 61 -6.48 -7.56 -5.45
N ASP A 62 -7.02 -7.26 -6.63
CA ASP A 62 -8.31 -7.80 -7.07
C ASP A 62 -8.33 -9.35 -6.96
N PRO A 63 -9.28 -9.95 -6.22
CA PRO A 63 -9.33 -11.39 -6.04
C PRO A 63 -9.61 -12.17 -7.33
N THR A 64 -10.08 -11.49 -8.39
CA THR A 64 -10.36 -12.07 -9.71
C THR A 64 -9.11 -12.19 -10.58
N ILE A 65 -8.03 -11.50 -10.26
CA ILE A 65 -6.76 -11.64 -10.97
C ILE A 65 -5.82 -12.61 -10.26
N ASN A 66 -4.89 -13.18 -11.03
CA ASN A 66 -3.79 -13.96 -10.51
C ASN A 66 -2.50 -13.54 -11.23
N VAL A 67 -1.54 -13.05 -10.46
CA VAL A 67 -0.26 -12.55 -10.97
C VAL A 67 0.86 -13.46 -10.52
N GLN A 68 1.73 -13.83 -11.46
CA GLN A 68 2.97 -14.54 -11.15
C GLN A 68 4.05 -13.53 -10.79
N PHE A 69 4.35 -13.41 -9.50
CA PHE A 69 5.34 -12.47 -9.01
C PHE A 69 6.76 -13.03 -9.16
N PRO A 70 7.69 -12.29 -9.80
CA PRO A 70 9.10 -12.63 -9.75
C PRO A 70 9.65 -12.34 -8.34
N PRO A 71 10.89 -12.78 -8.03
CA PRO A 71 11.59 -12.31 -6.84
C PRO A 71 11.73 -10.79 -6.87
N LEU A 72 11.09 -10.11 -5.92
CA LEU A 72 11.16 -8.65 -5.82
C LEU A 72 12.34 -8.24 -4.95
N LYS A 73 13.05 -7.19 -5.39
CA LYS A 73 14.02 -6.48 -4.55
C LYS A 73 13.30 -5.34 -3.85
N CYS A 74 13.57 -5.18 -2.56
CA CYS A 74 13.02 -4.09 -1.79
C CYS A 74 13.71 -2.76 -2.18
N ASP A 75 12.92 -1.80 -2.61
CA ASP A 75 13.27 -0.39 -2.75
C ASP A 75 12.51 0.41 -1.69
N TRP A 76 13.17 0.63 -0.56
CA TRP A 76 12.59 1.31 0.58
C TRP A 76 12.20 2.75 0.29
N LEU A 77 13.00 3.46 -0.51
CA LEU A 77 12.75 4.87 -0.81
C LEU A 77 11.48 5.01 -1.64
N ALA A 78 11.40 4.25 -2.75
CA ALA A 78 10.21 4.22 -3.58
C ALA A 78 8.98 3.75 -2.78
N GLY A 79 9.15 2.75 -1.91
CA GLY A 79 8.09 2.27 -1.05
C GLY A 79 7.55 3.35 -0.10
N PHE A 80 8.42 4.11 0.55
CA PHE A 80 8.01 5.20 1.42
C PHE A 80 7.41 6.39 0.67
N ASP A 81 7.90 6.73 -0.53
CA ASP A 81 7.30 7.78 -1.35
C ASP A 81 5.85 7.43 -1.75
N TRP A 82 5.61 6.18 -2.17
CA TRP A 82 4.27 5.72 -2.52
C TRP A 82 3.36 5.57 -1.30
N LEU A 83 3.89 5.08 -0.18
CA LEU A 83 3.13 4.95 1.06
C LEU A 83 2.74 6.33 1.62
N ASP A 84 3.67 7.28 1.61
CA ASP A 84 3.44 8.68 2.01
C ASP A 84 2.33 9.31 1.17
N LEU A 85 2.38 9.09 -0.15
CA LEU A 85 1.35 9.57 -1.06
C LEU A 85 -0.02 8.95 -0.74
N ALA A 86 -0.11 7.64 -0.56
CA ALA A 86 -1.35 6.96 -0.19
C ALA A 86 -1.92 7.50 1.13
N VAL A 87 -1.07 7.64 2.14
CA VAL A 87 -1.44 8.19 3.45
C VAL A 87 -1.89 9.66 3.36
N SER A 88 -1.24 10.47 2.52
CA SER A 88 -1.65 11.87 2.30
C SER A 88 -3.06 12.02 1.73
N TYR A 89 -3.55 10.99 1.03
CA TYR A 89 -4.93 10.89 0.55
C TYR A 89 -5.88 10.18 1.53
N CYS A 90 -5.45 9.99 2.77
CA CYS A 90 -6.20 9.34 3.85
C CYS A 90 -6.60 7.89 3.54
N ASP A 91 -5.78 7.15 2.80
CA ASP A 91 -5.99 5.72 2.60
C ASP A 91 -5.90 4.97 3.92
N LYS A 92 -7.01 4.35 4.32
CA LYS A 92 -7.13 3.63 5.60
C LYS A 92 -6.27 2.39 5.64
N ASP A 93 -6.14 1.68 4.53
CA ASP A 93 -5.39 0.43 4.47
C ASP A 93 -3.88 0.72 4.49
N ALA A 94 -3.44 1.78 3.79
CA ALA A 94 -2.07 2.30 3.88
C ALA A 94 -1.72 2.80 5.29
N ILE A 95 -2.62 3.56 5.94
CA ILE A 95 -2.41 4.04 7.32
C ILE A 95 -2.30 2.85 8.27
N ALA A 96 -3.22 1.88 8.18
CA ALA A 96 -3.21 0.70 9.04
C ALA A 96 -1.94 -0.14 8.83
N TYR A 97 -1.51 -0.32 7.57
CA TYR A 97 -0.27 -0.99 7.25
C TYR A 97 0.95 -0.28 7.85
N PHE A 98 1.04 1.04 7.67
CA PHE A 98 2.12 1.84 8.25
C PHE A 98 2.19 1.65 9.76
N GLN A 99 1.06 1.80 10.46
CA GLN A 99 0.97 1.65 11.92
C GLN A 99 1.36 0.24 12.40
N GLU A 100 0.88 -0.82 11.72
CA GLU A 100 1.27 -2.20 12.02
C GLU A 100 2.78 -2.41 11.84
N LYS A 101 3.38 -1.79 10.82
CA LYS A 101 4.79 -1.97 10.49
C LYS A 101 5.74 -1.16 11.38
N LEU A 102 5.25 -0.20 12.16
CA LEU A 102 6.09 0.53 13.12
C LEU A 102 6.71 -0.38 14.19
N ASP A 103 6.09 -1.52 14.50
CA ASP A 103 6.64 -2.53 15.42
C ASP A 103 7.78 -3.36 14.79
N ASN A 104 8.01 -3.25 13.48
CA ASN A 104 9.10 -3.94 12.80
C ASN A 104 10.38 -3.10 12.83
N ASN A 105 11.42 -3.60 13.51
CA ASN A 105 12.70 -2.87 13.68
C ASN A 105 13.33 -2.40 12.37
N THR A 106 13.32 -3.20 11.31
CA THR A 106 13.92 -2.84 10.02
C THR A 106 13.11 -1.73 9.36
N PHE A 107 11.79 -1.92 9.27
CA PHE A 107 10.90 -0.91 8.70
C PHE A 107 11.01 0.41 9.46
N TYR A 108 10.94 0.36 10.79
CA TYR A 108 11.06 1.52 11.66
C TYR A 108 12.40 2.25 11.52
N SER A 109 13.50 1.51 11.43
CA SER A 109 14.84 2.09 11.25
C SER A 109 14.95 2.85 9.93
N VAL A 110 14.48 2.25 8.83
CA VAL A 110 14.53 2.90 7.51
C VAL A 110 13.52 4.05 7.42
N TYR A 111 12.33 3.90 8.00
CA TYR A 111 11.35 4.97 8.12
C TYR A 111 11.92 6.18 8.87
N ASN A 112 12.61 5.95 9.98
CA ASN A 112 13.26 7.03 10.73
C ASN A 112 14.31 7.76 9.89
N GLN A 113 15.08 7.06 9.07
CA GLN A 113 16.00 7.70 8.12
C GLN A 113 15.23 8.50 7.06
N TYR A 114 14.19 7.91 6.46
CA TYR A 114 13.33 8.57 5.48
C TYR A 114 12.75 9.88 6.01
N LYS A 115 12.12 9.87 7.19
CA LYS A 115 11.48 11.05 7.78
C LYS A 115 12.45 12.09 8.36
N THR A 116 13.73 11.76 8.51
CA THR A 116 14.72 12.72 9.06
C THR A 116 15.63 13.29 7.98
N GLN A 117 15.93 12.52 6.94
CA GLN A 117 16.95 12.86 5.94
C GLN A 117 16.37 13.09 4.54
N VAL A 118 15.24 12.47 4.21
CA VAL A 118 14.67 12.49 2.86
C VAL A 118 13.44 13.40 2.78
N ARG A 119 12.42 13.13 3.60
CA ARG A 119 11.13 13.87 3.59
C ARG A 119 10.67 14.18 5.02
N PRO A 120 11.20 15.25 5.64
CA PRO A 120 10.83 15.64 7.00
C PRO A 120 9.37 16.09 7.18
N ASP A 121 8.71 16.48 6.10
CA ASP A 121 7.34 16.96 6.03
C ASP A 121 6.34 15.87 5.57
N CYS A 122 6.74 14.59 5.59
CA CYS A 122 5.91 13.49 5.13
C CYS A 122 4.63 13.32 5.98
N ALA A 123 3.52 12.98 5.30
CA ALA A 123 2.21 12.75 5.89
C ALA A 123 2.22 11.58 6.89
N LEU A 124 3.12 10.60 6.68
CA LEU A 124 3.33 9.46 7.60
C LEU A 124 3.52 9.91 9.06
N ARG A 125 4.17 11.06 9.29
CA ARG A 125 4.44 11.57 10.64
C ARG A 125 3.18 11.79 11.48
N HIS A 126 2.07 12.14 10.83
CA HIS A 126 0.78 12.37 11.48
C HIS A 126 0.12 11.08 11.97
N HIS A 127 0.59 9.93 11.50
CA HIS A 127 0.07 8.61 11.81
C HIS A 127 1.04 7.77 12.64
N GLU A 128 2.09 8.39 13.20
CA GLU A 128 3.06 7.75 14.11
C GLU A 128 2.44 7.26 15.43
N SER A 129 1.14 7.51 15.67
CA SER A 129 0.43 7.18 16.91
C SER A 129 0.41 5.68 17.22
N THR A 130 1.44 5.30 17.98
CA THR A 130 1.54 4.35 19.09
C THR A 130 0.30 3.56 19.48
N VAL A 131 0.44 2.23 19.43
CA VAL A 131 -0.35 1.24 20.19
C VAL A 131 -0.08 1.36 21.71
N GLN A 132 -0.12 2.57 22.29
CA GLN A 132 0.10 2.80 23.73
C GLN A 132 -1.10 3.39 24.51
N ASP A 133 -2.26 3.60 23.89
CA ASP A 133 -3.43 4.13 24.63
C ASP A 133 -4.47 3.07 25.08
N SER A 134 -4.22 1.77 24.85
CA SER A 134 -5.14 0.70 25.29
C SER A 134 -4.65 -0.14 26.47
N LYS A 135 -3.50 0.19 27.08
CA LYS A 135 -2.98 -0.50 28.30
C LYS A 135 -3.07 0.32 29.59
N TYR A 136 -3.57 1.55 29.55
CA TYR A 136 -3.77 2.39 30.73
C TYR A 136 -5.15 3.05 30.72
N ASN A 137 -6.20 2.24 30.77
CA ASN A 137 -7.46 2.63 31.39
C ASN A 137 -7.92 1.43 32.23
N GLY A 138 -7.35 1.37 33.44
CA GLY A 138 -7.90 0.60 34.54
C GLY A 138 -9.05 1.34 35.20
#